data_AF-A0A397VYV7-F1
#
_entry.id   AF-A0A397VYV7-F1
#
_cell.length_a   1.000
_cell.length_b   1.000
_cell.length_c   1.000
_cell.angle_alpha   90.00
_cell.angle_beta   90.00
_cell.angle_gamma   90.00
#
_symmetry.space_group_name_H-M   'P 1'
#
loop_
_entity.id
_entity.type
_entity.pdbx_description
1 polymer ?
#
loop_
_entity_poly.entity_id
_entity_poly.type
_entity_poly.pdbx_seq_one_letter_code
_entity_poly.pdbx_strand_id
1 'polypeptide(L)'
;MDFHSCEECGQKSSYVSAWCRDCNSRHFQEQFKDWTSRKNVIDKFIQETQLKALNKFQKLEILYSILEGLNDIHNAKLIHRDLHSRNIVLFDPENAYITDFGSCRPAIYDFSNENQVYRVVPYIAPEVLRGVGYTKSANIYSFGILVNEVATGLPPHNYPHDTMLALRIIDGLRPMIDTETTP
;
A
#
# COMPACT_ATOMS: atom_id res chain seq x y z
N MET A 1 32.32 -10.78 16.28
CA MET A 1 31.05 -10.22 15.78
C MET A 1 31.23 -8.72 15.77
N ASP A 2 31.40 -8.13 14.60
CA ASP A 2 31.65 -6.70 14.47
C ASP A 2 30.31 -5.97 14.54
N PHE A 3 30.10 -5.24 15.64
CA PHE A 3 28.97 -4.35 15.80
C PHE A 3 29.16 -3.13 14.92
N HIS A 4 28.36 -2.97 13.87
CA HIS A 4 28.35 -1.75 13.09
C HIS A 4 27.80 -0.61 13.96
N SER A 5 28.57 0.47 14.07
CA SER A 5 28.16 1.68 14.78
C SER A 5 27.60 2.67 13.77
N CYS A 6 26.53 3.38 14.14
CA CYS A 6 25.98 4.46 13.31
C CYS A 6 27.02 5.57 13.13
N GLU A 7 27.23 6.02 11.88
CA GLU A 7 28.19 7.07 11.57
C GLU A 7 27.78 8.46 12.10
N GLU A 8 26.48 8.70 12.31
CA GLU A 8 25.97 9.99 12.79
C GLU A 8 25.93 10.09 14.32
N CYS A 9 25.39 9.09 15.02
CA CYS A 9 25.19 9.14 16.47
C CYS A 9 26.12 8.22 17.27
N GLY A 10 26.91 7.37 16.61
CA GLY A 10 27.85 6.46 17.24
C GLY A 10 27.21 5.28 17.99
N GLN A 11 25.88 5.15 18.01
CA GLN A 11 25.21 4.03 18.66
C GLN A 11 25.50 2.71 17.94
N LYS A 12 25.77 1.65 18.71
CA LYS A 12 25.97 0.29 18.19
C LYS A 12 24.64 -0.31 17.75
N SER A 13 24.55 -0.74 16.50
CA SER A 13 23.37 -1.44 15.97
C SER A 13 23.49 -2.94 16.23
N SER A 14 22.37 -3.57 16.57
CA SER A 14 22.24 -5.03 16.62
C SER A 14 22.12 -5.67 15.24
N TYR A 15 21.96 -4.86 14.19
CA TYR A 15 21.74 -5.31 12.82
C TYR A 15 22.98 -5.08 11.96
N VAL A 16 23.18 -5.94 10.96
CA VAL A 16 24.32 -5.91 10.00
C VAL A 16 24.29 -4.67 9.08
N SER A 17 23.34 -3.76 9.27
CA SER A 17 23.15 -2.60 8.39
C SER A 17 23.56 -1.30 9.08
N ALA A 18 24.12 -0.37 8.30
CA ALA A 18 24.40 1.01 8.72
C ALA A 18 23.12 1.83 8.99
N TRP A 19 21.94 1.26 8.84
CA TRP A 19 20.66 1.92 9.12
C TRP A 19 20.48 2.10 10.62
N CYS A 20 20.55 3.36 11.08
CA CYS A 20 20.22 3.72 12.46
C CYS A 20 18.77 4.17 12.56
N ARG A 21 17.94 3.40 13.25
CA ARG A 21 16.52 3.72 13.47
C ARG A 21 16.34 5.13 14.05
N ASP A 22 17.09 5.47 15.11
CA ASP A 22 16.89 6.73 15.84
C ASP A 22 17.31 7.95 15.00
N CYS A 23 18.40 7.86 14.23
CA CYS A 23 18.80 8.92 13.32
C CYS A 23 17.80 9.08 12.16
N ASN A 24 17.45 7.97 11.49
CA ASN A 24 16.52 8.02 10.35
C ASN A 24 15.12 8.48 10.77
N SER A 25 14.63 8.03 11.92
CA SER A 25 13.35 8.49 12.50
C SER A 25 13.35 10.01 12.71
N ARG A 26 14.46 10.58 13.21
CA ARG A 26 14.62 12.02 13.41
C ARG A 26 14.63 12.78 12.07
N HIS A 27 15.42 12.30 11.10
CA HIS A 27 15.44 12.85 9.75
C HIS A 27 14.05 12.83 9.11
N PHE A 28 13.30 11.74 9.25
CA PHE A 28 11.93 11.65 8.75
C PHE A 28 10.98 12.64 9.44
N GLN A 29 11.05 12.76 10.77
CA GLN A 29 10.24 13.74 11.51
C GLN A 29 10.47 15.18 11.03
N GLU A 30 11.71 15.53 10.71
CA GLU A 30 12.04 16.83 10.16
C GLU A 30 11.38 17.07 8.79
N GLN A 31 11.18 16.02 7.99
CA GLN A 31 10.55 16.10 6.67
C GLN A 31 9.01 16.05 6.72
N PHE A 32 8.39 15.54 7.80
CA PHE A 32 6.93 15.39 7.88
C PHE A 32 6.15 16.70 7.81
N LYS A 33 6.78 17.81 8.22
CA LYS A 33 6.17 19.16 8.13
C LYS A 33 6.12 19.69 6.70
N ASP A 34 7.00 19.20 5.83
CA ASP A 34 7.20 19.70 4.48
C ASP A 34 6.44 18.86 3.43
N TRP A 35 5.86 17.72 3.84
CA TRP A 35 5.17 16.80 2.95
C TRP A 35 3.89 16.20 3.57
N THR A 36 2.80 16.16 2.80
CA THR A 36 1.53 15.51 3.15
C THR A 36 0.82 15.02 1.89
N SER A 37 0.22 13.84 1.95
CA SER A 37 -0.65 13.26 0.92
C SER A 37 -2.05 13.92 0.87
N ARG A 38 -2.35 14.84 1.81
CA ARG A 38 -3.67 15.41 2.10
C ARG A 38 -4.73 14.37 2.52
N LYS A 39 -4.30 13.15 2.82
CA LYS A 39 -5.14 12.08 3.36
C LYS A 39 -4.54 11.62 4.68
N ASN A 40 -5.13 12.08 5.77
CA ASN A 40 -4.66 11.83 7.14
C ASN A 40 -4.37 10.35 7.46
N VAL A 41 -5.15 9.41 6.92
CA VAL A 41 -4.93 7.97 7.13
C VAL A 41 -3.63 7.50 6.48
N ILE A 42 -3.35 7.98 5.27
CA ILE A 42 -2.14 7.64 4.51
C ILE A 42 -0.92 8.29 5.17
N ASP A 43 -1.04 9.58 5.52
CA ASP A 43 0.01 10.31 6.23
C ASP A 43 0.38 9.60 7.54
N LYS A 44 -0.63 9.20 8.32
CA LYS A 44 -0.41 8.45 9.56
C LYS A 44 0.26 7.10 9.32
N PHE A 45 -0.20 6.34 8.31
CA PHE A 45 0.40 5.06 7.96
C PHE A 45 1.88 5.20 7.57
N ILE A 46 2.21 6.17 6.73
CA ILE A 46 3.57 6.43 6.25
C ILE A 46 4.46 6.90 7.39
N GLN A 47 3.99 7.88 8.18
CA GLN A 47 4.73 8.41 9.32
C GLN A 47 4.99 7.31 10.35
N GLU A 48 3.98 6.52 10.72
CA GLU A 48 4.16 5.40 11.65
C GLU A 48 5.15 4.37 11.12
N THR A 49 5.08 4.05 9.82
CA THR A 49 6.01 3.12 9.17
C THR A 49 7.45 3.66 9.19
N GLN A 50 7.66 4.92 8.81
CA GLN A 50 8.99 5.55 8.77
C GLN A 50 9.60 5.70 10.17
N LEU A 51 8.82 6.07 11.18
CA LEU A 51 9.26 6.20 12.57
C LEU A 51 9.63 4.86 13.20
N LYS A 52 8.98 3.77 12.76
CA LYS A 52 9.17 2.42 13.29
C LYS A 52 10.12 1.58 12.45
N ALA A 53 10.57 2.06 11.29
CA ALA A 53 11.42 1.33 10.37
C ALA A 53 12.75 0.89 11.03
N LEU A 54 12.96 -0.42 11.07
CA LEU A 54 14.15 -1.07 11.60
C LEU A 54 15.26 -1.16 10.56
N ASN A 55 14.91 -1.16 9.26
CA ASN A 55 15.85 -1.17 8.16
C ASN A 55 15.29 -0.48 6.90
N LYS A 56 16.13 -0.22 5.90
CA LYS A 56 15.74 0.46 4.63
C LYS A 56 14.76 -0.34 3.75
N PHE A 57 14.58 -1.62 4.02
CA PHE A 57 13.69 -2.54 3.29
C PHE A 57 12.32 -2.70 3.96
N GLN A 58 12.02 -2.00 5.07
CA GLN A 58 10.75 -2.13 5.80
C GLN A 58 9.50 -2.02 4.89
N LYS A 59 9.52 -1.08 3.93
CA LYS A 59 8.41 -0.92 2.98
C LYS A 59 8.19 -2.18 2.12
N LEU A 60 9.27 -2.86 1.73
CA LEU A 60 9.20 -4.11 0.97
C LEU A 60 8.71 -5.26 1.85
N GLU A 61 9.12 -5.32 3.12
CA GLU A 61 8.65 -6.32 4.08
C GLU A 61 7.12 -6.19 4.32
N ILE A 62 6.62 -4.97 4.44
CA ILE A 62 5.17 -4.69 4.54
C ILE A 62 4.45 -5.14 3.26
N LEU A 63 4.95 -4.76 2.08
CA LEU A 63 4.34 -5.15 0.81
C LEU A 63 4.36 -6.68 0.60
N TYR A 64 5.43 -7.34 1.07
CA TYR A 64 5.54 -8.80 1.05
C TYR A 64 4.49 -9.45 1.95
N SER A 65 4.33 -8.99 3.20
CA SER A 65 3.31 -9.48 4.12
C SER A 65 1.88 -9.34 3.54
N ILE A 66 1.60 -8.21 2.88
CA ILE A 66 0.31 -8.00 2.18
C ILE A 66 0.14 -9.00 1.04
N LEU A 67 1.18 -9.29 0.25
CA LEU A 67 1.13 -10.29 -0.81
C LEU A 67 0.88 -11.70 -0.28
N GLU A 68 1.51 -12.08 0.83
CA GLU A 68 1.28 -13.37 1.48
C GLU A 68 -0.18 -13.50 1.92
N GLY A 69 -0.72 -12.50 2.61
CA GLY A 69 -2.14 -12.49 2.99
C GLY A 69 -3.07 -12.54 1.77
N LEU A 70 -2.74 -11.87 0.68
CA LEU A 70 -3.52 -11.93 -0.56
C LEU A 70 -3.47 -13.31 -1.21
N ASN A 71 -2.31 -13.95 -1.19
CA ASN A 71 -2.12 -15.31 -1.67
C ASN A 71 -2.96 -16.31 -0.87
N ASP A 72 -3.03 -16.17 0.46
CA ASP A 72 -3.89 -16.99 1.32
C ASP A 72 -5.37 -16.85 0.96
N ILE A 73 -5.85 -15.62 0.76
CA ILE A 73 -7.22 -15.34 0.29
C ILE A 73 -7.49 -16.05 -1.05
N HIS A 74 -6.56 -15.92 -1.99
CA HIS A 74 -6.70 -16.53 -3.32
C HIS A 74 -6.65 -18.06 -3.27
N ASN A 75 -5.85 -18.65 -2.38
CA ASN A 75 -5.75 -20.09 -2.16
C ASN A 75 -7.03 -20.64 -1.52
N ALA A 76 -7.65 -19.88 -0.63
CA ALA A 76 -8.99 -20.12 -0.12
C ALA A 76 -10.11 -19.96 -1.18
N LYS A 77 -9.76 -19.72 -2.45
CA LYS A 77 -10.68 -19.51 -3.59
C LYS A 77 -11.59 -18.29 -3.43
N LEU A 78 -11.12 -17.29 -2.68
CA LEU A 78 -11.81 -16.02 -2.48
C LEU A 78 -11.16 -14.89 -3.30
N ILE A 79 -11.94 -13.84 -3.52
CA ILE A 79 -11.50 -12.55 -4.06
C ILE A 79 -11.87 -11.49 -3.01
N HIS A 80 -10.91 -10.66 -2.60
CA HIS A 80 -11.12 -9.64 -1.54
C HIS A 80 -12.02 -8.50 -2.01
N ARG A 81 -11.85 -8.12 -3.29
CA ARG A 81 -12.54 -7.07 -4.03
C ARG A 81 -12.37 -5.62 -3.51
N ASP A 82 -12.02 -5.41 -2.24
CA ASP A 82 -11.84 -4.07 -1.65
C ASP A 82 -10.46 -3.88 -1.02
N LEU A 83 -9.41 -4.25 -1.75
CA LEU A 83 -8.04 -4.13 -1.26
C LEU A 83 -7.52 -2.70 -1.48
N HIS A 84 -7.23 -1.98 -0.41
CA HIS A 84 -6.66 -0.62 -0.43
C HIS A 84 -6.01 -0.27 0.92
N SER A 85 -5.29 0.85 1.00
CA SER A 85 -4.50 1.22 2.19
C SER A 85 -5.29 1.25 3.49
N ARG A 86 -6.56 1.68 3.46
CA ARG A 86 -7.42 1.70 4.67
C ARG A 86 -7.88 0.32 5.16
N ASN A 87 -7.68 -0.74 4.37
CA ASN A 87 -8.00 -2.12 4.75
C ASN A 87 -6.73 -2.91 5.07
N ILE A 88 -5.59 -2.22 5.24
CA ILE A 88 -4.34 -2.78 5.73
C ILE A 88 -4.14 -2.33 7.18
N VAL A 89 -3.85 -3.28 8.07
CA VAL A 89 -3.49 -3.00 9.46
C VAL A 89 -2.07 -3.44 9.71
N LEU A 90 -1.27 -2.55 10.29
CA LEU A 90 0.08 -2.87 10.79
C LEU A 90 -0.05 -3.35 12.24
N PHE A 91 0.40 -4.57 12.49
CA PHE A 91 0.46 -5.12 13.85
C PHE A 91 1.76 -4.69 14.53
N ASP A 92 2.86 -4.82 13.81
CA ASP A 92 4.20 -4.38 14.21
C ASP A 92 4.96 -3.88 12.96
N PRO A 93 6.22 -3.42 13.08
CA PRO A 93 6.96 -2.88 11.93
C PRO A 93 7.08 -3.85 10.75
N GLU A 94 7.12 -5.15 11.01
CA GLU A 94 7.39 -6.20 10.01
C GLU A 94 6.10 -6.86 9.51
N ASN A 95 5.02 -6.85 10.30
CA ASN A 95 3.80 -7.58 10.03
C ASN A 95 2.62 -6.68 9.66
N ALA A 96 2.13 -6.85 8.42
CA ALA A 96 0.94 -6.21 7.89
C ALA A 96 -0.14 -7.23 7.52
N TYR A 97 -1.40 -6.92 7.83
CA TYR A 97 -2.54 -7.81 7.61
C TYR A 97 -3.62 -7.15 6.76
N ILE A 98 -4.20 -7.94 5.85
CA ILE A 98 -5.40 -7.56 5.11
C ILE A 98 -6.62 -7.74 6.02
N THR A 99 -7.49 -6.74 6.04
CA THR A 99 -8.70 -6.68 6.86
C THR A 99 -9.93 -6.35 6.03
N ASP A 100 -11.10 -6.34 6.68
CA ASP A 100 -12.41 -6.08 6.06
C ASP A 100 -12.80 -7.06 4.95
N PHE A 101 -13.10 -8.29 5.36
CA PHE A 101 -13.55 -9.37 4.49
C PHE A 101 -15.04 -9.26 4.11
N GLY A 102 -15.76 -8.20 4.48
CA GLY A 102 -17.20 -8.06 4.21
C GLY A 102 -17.54 -8.05 2.71
N SER A 103 -16.60 -7.55 1.90
CA SER A 103 -16.70 -7.53 0.44
C SER A 103 -16.29 -8.85 -0.23
N CYS A 104 -15.67 -9.78 0.49
CA CYS A 104 -15.13 -11.00 -0.10
C CYS A 104 -16.20 -11.85 -0.76
N ARG A 105 -15.87 -12.45 -1.91
CA ARG A 105 -16.73 -13.43 -2.59
C ARG A 105 -15.91 -14.60 -3.13
N PRO A 106 -16.51 -15.79 -3.29
CA PRO A 106 -15.90 -16.89 -4.03
C PRO A 106 -15.48 -16.46 -5.43
N ALA A 107 -14.38 -17.00 -5.93
CA ALA A 107 -13.89 -16.69 -7.27
C ALA A 107 -14.83 -17.14 -8.41
N ILE A 108 -15.82 -17.99 -8.09
CA ILE A 108 -16.85 -18.48 -9.01
C ILE A 108 -18.16 -17.67 -8.94
N TYR A 109 -18.21 -16.64 -8.11
CA TYR A 109 -19.41 -15.84 -7.91
C TYR A 109 -19.75 -15.03 -9.18
N ASP A 110 -21.03 -14.98 -9.54
CA ASP A 110 -21.51 -14.18 -10.67
C ASP A 110 -21.73 -12.72 -10.24
N PHE A 111 -20.91 -11.83 -10.80
CA PHE A 111 -20.94 -10.40 -10.51
C PHE A 111 -21.88 -9.59 -11.43
N SER A 112 -22.56 -10.23 -12.39
CA SER A 112 -23.36 -9.56 -13.43
C SER A 112 -24.44 -8.61 -12.89
N ASN A 113 -24.97 -8.89 -11.70
CA ASN A 113 -26.07 -8.14 -11.07
C ASN A 113 -25.67 -7.37 -9.80
N GLU A 114 -24.38 -7.29 -9.45
CA GLU A 114 -23.94 -6.66 -8.21
C GLU A 114 -23.56 -5.19 -8.41
N ASN A 115 -24.17 -4.32 -7.60
CA ASN A 115 -23.94 -2.88 -7.69
C ASN A 115 -22.53 -2.52 -7.16
N GLN A 116 -21.71 -1.86 -7.97
CA GLN A 116 -20.29 -1.60 -7.66
C GLN A 116 -20.02 -0.37 -6.77
N VAL A 117 -21.06 0.26 -6.23
CA VAL A 117 -21.03 1.59 -5.59
C VAL A 117 -20.16 1.69 -4.34
N TYR A 118 -19.86 0.57 -3.67
CA TYR A 118 -19.19 0.55 -2.36
C TYR A 118 -17.65 0.48 -2.40
N ARG A 119 -17.00 0.97 -3.47
CA ARG A 119 -15.57 0.70 -3.70
C ARG A 119 -14.74 1.94 -3.98
N VAL A 120 -13.45 1.85 -3.68
CA VAL A 120 -12.50 2.97 -3.80
C VAL A 120 -11.93 3.03 -5.21
N VAL A 121 -12.52 3.89 -6.06
CA VAL A 121 -12.26 3.98 -7.52
C VAL A 121 -10.79 3.78 -7.96
N PRO A 122 -9.78 4.46 -7.37
CA PRO A 122 -8.38 4.27 -7.78
C PRO A 122 -7.85 2.83 -7.73
N TYR A 123 -8.39 1.98 -6.85
CA TYR A 123 -7.93 0.59 -6.66
C TYR A 123 -8.74 -0.41 -7.51
N ILE A 124 -9.74 0.06 -8.26
CA ILE A 124 -10.61 -0.80 -9.07
C ILE A 124 -9.96 -1.02 -10.43
N ALA A 125 -9.77 -2.29 -10.77
CA ALA A 125 -9.18 -2.68 -12.04
C ALA A 125 -10.04 -2.24 -13.25
N PRO A 126 -9.45 -1.86 -14.39
CA PRO A 126 -10.18 -1.34 -15.53
C PRO A 126 -11.20 -2.34 -16.10
N GLU A 127 -10.94 -3.64 -16.05
CA GLU A 127 -11.91 -4.68 -16.43
C GLU A 127 -13.14 -4.71 -15.51
N VAL A 128 -12.96 -4.44 -14.21
CA VAL A 128 -14.07 -4.37 -13.25
C VAL A 128 -14.92 -3.14 -13.52
N LEU A 129 -14.28 -1.97 -13.77
CA LEU A 129 -14.96 -0.72 -14.12
C LEU A 129 -15.75 -0.84 -15.44
N ARG A 130 -15.33 -1.72 -16.35
CA ARG A 130 -16.08 -2.07 -17.58
C ARG A 130 -17.24 -3.04 -17.34
N GLY A 131 -17.43 -3.53 -16.11
CA GLY A 131 -18.51 -4.44 -15.76
C GLY A 131 -18.21 -5.92 -16.03
N VAL A 132 -16.96 -6.30 -16.33
CA VAL A 132 -16.58 -7.71 -16.56
C VAL A 132 -16.68 -8.56 -15.29
N GLY A 133 -16.66 -7.91 -14.12
CA GLY A 133 -16.71 -8.55 -12.81
C GLY A 133 -15.33 -8.72 -12.19
N TYR A 134 -15.31 -9.13 -10.92
CA TYR A 134 -14.08 -9.27 -10.15
C TYR A 134 -13.38 -10.61 -10.41
N THR A 135 -12.06 -10.54 -10.50
CA THR A 135 -11.19 -11.71 -10.62
C THR A 135 -10.05 -11.61 -9.59
N LYS A 136 -9.24 -12.66 -9.50
CA LYS A 136 -7.97 -12.58 -8.75
C LYS A 136 -7.04 -11.50 -9.32
N SER A 137 -6.99 -11.33 -10.65
CA SER A 137 -6.17 -10.28 -11.29
C SER A 137 -6.62 -8.87 -10.89
N ALA A 138 -7.92 -8.66 -10.64
CA ALA A 138 -8.40 -7.39 -10.14
C ALA A 138 -7.82 -7.04 -8.76
N ASN A 139 -7.58 -8.03 -7.88
CA ASN A 139 -6.85 -7.78 -6.64
C ASN A 139 -5.36 -7.51 -6.85
N ILE A 140 -4.73 -8.12 -7.85
CA ILE A 140 -3.34 -7.82 -8.21
C ILE A 140 -3.22 -6.36 -8.71
N TYR A 141 -4.21 -5.88 -9.48
CA TYR A 141 -4.26 -4.46 -9.84
C TYR A 141 -4.33 -3.57 -8.59
N SER A 142 -5.27 -3.84 -7.68
CA SER A 142 -5.39 -3.09 -6.42
C SER A 142 -4.09 -3.11 -5.61
N PHE A 143 -3.39 -4.26 -5.57
CA PHE A 143 -2.09 -4.37 -4.94
C PHE A 143 -1.02 -3.50 -5.64
N GLY A 144 -1.00 -3.42 -6.97
CA GLY A 144 -0.10 -2.52 -7.68
C GLY A 144 -0.32 -1.04 -7.34
N ILE A 145 -1.58 -0.65 -7.11
CA ILE A 145 -1.93 0.71 -6.65
C ILE A 145 -1.42 0.96 -5.22
N LEU A 146 -1.54 -0.03 -4.33
CA LEU A 146 -0.94 -0.01 -2.99
C LEU A 146 0.59 0.14 -3.04
N VAL A 147 1.27 -0.60 -3.92
CA VAL A 147 2.73 -0.49 -4.10
C VAL A 147 3.12 0.94 -4.48
N ASN A 148 2.39 1.56 -5.41
CA ASN A 148 2.66 2.94 -5.82
C ASN A 148 2.45 3.94 -4.66
N GLU A 149 1.37 3.78 -3.89
CA GLU A 149 1.07 4.60 -2.72
C GLU A 149 2.14 4.45 -1.63
N VAL A 150 2.64 3.24 -1.37
CA VAL A 150 3.74 2.99 -0.41
C VAL A 150 5.07 3.58 -0.90
N ALA A 151 5.36 3.45 -2.20
CA ALA A 151 6.59 3.93 -2.81
C ALA A 151 6.68 5.46 -2.76
N THR A 152 5.62 6.14 -3.22
CA THR A 152 5.56 7.60 -3.36
C THR A 152 5.10 8.32 -2.10
N GLY A 153 4.36 7.62 -1.24
CA GLY A 153 3.56 8.20 -0.17
C GLY A 153 2.32 8.97 -0.63
N LEU A 154 2.13 9.15 -1.94
CA LEU A 154 1.08 10.01 -2.47
C LEU A 154 -0.22 9.22 -2.69
N PRO A 155 -1.38 9.90 -2.70
CA PRO A 155 -2.61 9.24 -3.11
C PRO A 155 -2.46 8.75 -4.57
N PRO A 156 -3.01 7.57 -4.93
CA PRO A 156 -2.84 7.01 -6.27
C PRO A 156 -3.20 7.96 -7.42
N HIS A 157 -4.20 8.80 -7.18
CA HIS A 157 -4.66 9.83 -8.09
C HIS A 157 -5.05 11.08 -7.31
N ASN A 158 -4.74 12.26 -7.87
CA ASN A 158 -5.15 13.55 -7.33
C ASN A 158 -6.52 14.02 -7.89
N TYR A 159 -7.34 13.08 -8.34
CA TYR A 159 -8.68 13.34 -8.89
C TYR A 159 -9.75 13.01 -7.85
N PRO A 160 -10.93 13.64 -7.93
CA PRO A 160 -12.11 13.16 -7.21
C PRO A 160 -12.38 11.69 -7.54
N HIS A 161 -12.84 10.93 -6.55
CA HIS A 161 -13.16 9.51 -6.71
C HIS A 161 -14.55 9.36 -7.36
N ASP A 162 -14.67 9.79 -8.60
CA ASP A 162 -15.92 9.87 -9.34
C ASP A 162 -15.89 9.06 -10.65
N THR A 163 -16.99 9.12 -11.40
CA THR A 163 -17.12 8.46 -12.70
C THR A 163 -16.08 8.95 -13.71
N MET A 164 -15.63 10.20 -13.63
CA MET A 164 -14.62 10.75 -14.54
C MET A 164 -13.27 10.09 -14.30
N LEU A 165 -12.88 9.86 -13.04
CA LEU A 165 -11.68 9.09 -12.73
C LEU A 165 -11.78 7.65 -13.24
N ALA A 166 -12.94 7.01 -13.06
CA ALA A 166 -13.16 5.64 -13.56
C ALA A 166 -12.94 5.54 -15.08
N LEU A 167 -13.49 6.48 -15.87
CA LEU A 167 -13.30 6.54 -17.32
C LEU A 167 -11.82 6.71 -17.68
N ARG A 168 -11.10 7.60 -16.98
CA ARG A 168 -9.66 7.80 -17.24
C ARG A 168 -8.85 6.53 -16.96
N ILE A 169 -9.16 5.79 -15.89
CA ILE A 169 -8.49 4.51 -15.57
C ILE A 169 -8.75 3.47 -16.66
N ILE A 170 -9.99 3.39 -17.15
CA ILE A 170 -10.39 2.55 -18.29
C ILE A 170 -9.55 2.91 -19.53
N ASP A 171 -9.35 4.20 -19.79
CA ASP A 171 -8.57 4.72 -20.93
C ASP A 171 -7.05 4.65 -20.75
N GLY A 172 -6.58 4.11 -19.61
CA GLY A 172 -5.16 3.82 -19.40
C GLY A 172 -4.43 4.76 -18.44
N LEU A 173 -5.13 5.68 -17.76
CA LEU A 173 -4.53 6.48 -16.69
C LEU A 173 -3.95 5.56 -15.62
N ARG A 174 -2.70 5.81 -15.21
CA ARG A 174 -2.02 5.12 -14.12
C ARG A 174 -1.41 6.13 -13.13
N PRO A 175 -1.23 5.74 -11.86
CA PRO A 175 -0.49 6.57 -10.92
C PRO A 175 0.93 6.87 -11.43
N MET A 176 1.41 8.08 -11.19
CA MET A 176 2.77 8.45 -11.58
C MET A 176 3.78 7.74 -10.67
N ILE A 177 4.86 7.25 -11.26
CA ILE A 177 6.08 6.85 -10.54
C ILE A 177 7.12 7.87 -10.98
N ASP A 178 7.33 8.89 -10.16
CA ASP A 178 8.42 9.82 -10.38
C ASP A 178 9.70 9.19 -9.84
N THR A 179 10.60 8.84 -10.75
CA THR A 179 11.87 8.18 -10.44
C THR A 179 12.86 9.11 -9.73
N GLU A 180 12.60 10.42 -9.68
CA GLU A 180 13.45 11.40 -9.00
C GLU A 180 13.02 11.67 -7.54
N THR A 181 11.79 11.31 -7.16
CA THR A 181 11.24 11.56 -5.81
C THR A 181 10.96 10.30 -4.99
N THR A 182 11.20 9.10 -5.53
CA THR A 182 11.24 7.86 -4.73
C THR A 182 12.44 7.88 -3.76
N PRO A 183 12.23 7.92 -2.44
CA PRO A 183 13.31 7.93 -1.44
C PRO A 183 14.05 6.59 -1.33
#